data_AF-A0A139X6K9-F1
#
_entry.id   AF-A0A139X6K9-F1
#
_cell.length_a   1.000
_cell.length_b   1.000
_cell.length_c   1.000
_cell.angle_alpha   90.00
_cell.angle_beta   90.00
_cell.angle_gamma   90.00
#
_symmetry.space_group_name_H-M   'P 1'
#
loop_
_entity.id
_entity.type
_entity.pdbx_description
1 polymer ?
#
loop_
_entity_poly.entity_id
_entity_poly.type
_entity_poly.pdbx_seq_one_letter_code
_entity_poly.pdbx_strand_id
1 'polypeptide(L)'
;MKNIIENVKQNIAQKKILWAHPIAQELQKYHYILAIQWTIECIKIYSSEIKSDKFSKLNRYIQQAMDEQNILTPLQCNGISREIWYLPEREEIQTAIARLWGSIAAFRDGEELGGIVETTMAVELVLPDTSDSHLLDRYLEAAVRICEEYNSQNEAYD
;
A
#
# COMPACT_ATOMS: atom_id res chain seq x y z
N MET A 1 -10.57 5.77 -11.23
CA MET A 1 -9.10 5.88 -11.05
C MET A 1 -8.41 7.02 -11.83
N LYS A 2 -8.42 7.05 -13.18
CA LYS A 2 -7.66 8.07 -13.96
C LYS A 2 -7.89 9.53 -13.53
N ASN A 3 -9.15 9.93 -13.33
CA ASN A 3 -9.49 11.28 -12.83
C ASN A 3 -8.91 11.57 -11.43
N ILE A 4 -8.82 10.57 -10.56
CA ILE A 4 -8.24 10.72 -9.21
C ILE A 4 -6.74 10.94 -9.33
N ILE A 5 -6.06 10.24 -10.23
CA ILE A 5 -4.62 10.39 -10.46
C ILE A 5 -4.29 11.78 -11.00
N GLU A 6 -5.06 12.30 -11.95
CA GLU A 6 -4.88 13.67 -12.44
C GLU A 6 -5.03 14.70 -11.31
N ASN A 7 -6.03 14.52 -10.44
CA ASN A 7 -6.19 15.36 -9.25
C ASN A 7 -5.03 15.22 -8.26
N VAL A 8 -4.50 14.00 -8.06
CA VAL A 8 -3.35 13.74 -7.19
C VAL A 8 -2.10 14.43 -7.74
N LYS A 9 -1.81 14.32 -9.04
CA LYS A 9 -0.68 15.01 -9.68
C LYS A 9 -0.75 16.53 -9.46
N GLN A 10 -1.94 17.13 -9.59
CA GLN A 10 -2.15 18.55 -9.30
C GLN A 10 -1.96 18.89 -7.81
N ASN A 11 -2.43 18.04 -6.89
CA ASN A 11 -2.31 18.24 -5.45
C ASN A 11 -0.87 18.09 -4.94
N ILE A 12 -0.09 17.16 -5.51
CA ILE A 12 1.33 16.97 -5.20
C ILE A 12 2.14 18.19 -5.64
N ALA A 13 1.86 18.75 -6.82
CA ALA A 13 2.46 20.02 -7.25
C ALA A 13 2.19 21.18 -6.26
N GLN A 14 1.10 21.09 -5.50
CA GLN A 14 0.72 22.03 -4.44
C GLN A 14 1.26 21.64 -3.04
N LYS A 15 2.10 20.60 -2.93
CA LYS A 15 2.70 20.09 -1.68
C LYS A 15 1.68 19.72 -0.60
N LYS A 16 0.49 19.23 -0.99
CA LYS A 16 -0.48 18.71 -0.02
C LYS A 16 -0.01 17.37 0.54
N ILE A 17 -0.14 17.20 1.86
CA ILE A 17 0.05 15.93 2.56
C ILE A 17 -1.09 14.96 2.21
N LEU A 18 -0.90 13.65 2.44
CA LEU A 18 -1.94 12.63 2.22
C LEU A 18 -2.35 12.47 0.75
N TRP A 19 -1.39 12.56 -0.17
CA TRP A 19 -1.62 12.38 -1.61
C TRP A 19 -2.08 10.95 -1.93
N ALA A 20 -1.65 9.95 -1.16
CA ALA A 20 -2.01 8.56 -1.36
C ALA A 20 -3.45 8.25 -0.93
N HIS A 21 -4.02 9.08 -0.06
CA HIS A 21 -5.34 8.87 0.54
C HIS A 21 -6.49 8.70 -0.48
N PRO A 22 -6.69 9.61 -1.46
CA PRO A 22 -7.77 9.45 -2.42
C PRO A 22 -7.64 8.19 -3.29
N ILE A 23 -6.41 7.69 -3.52
CA ILE A 23 -6.18 6.44 -4.26
C ILE A 23 -6.54 5.24 -3.39
N ALA A 24 -6.05 5.20 -2.15
CA ALA A 24 -6.36 4.15 -1.18
C ALA A 24 -7.88 4.03 -0.96
N GLN A 25 -8.55 5.17 -0.79
CA GLN A 25 -9.99 5.22 -0.62
C GLN A 25 -10.73 4.69 -1.86
N GLU A 26 -10.31 5.07 -3.06
CA GLU A 26 -10.98 4.60 -4.28
C GLU A 26 -10.80 3.10 -4.50
N LEU A 27 -9.58 2.57 -4.32
CA LEU A 27 -9.34 1.13 -4.44
C LEU A 27 -10.16 0.33 -3.43
N GLN A 28 -10.27 0.84 -2.18
CA GLN A 28 -11.07 0.19 -1.15
C GLN A 28 -12.56 0.11 -1.49
N LYS A 29 -13.15 1.13 -2.15
CA LYS A 29 -14.56 1.12 -2.56
C LYS A 29 -14.92 -0.06 -3.45
N TYR A 30 -13.97 -0.49 -4.30
CA TYR A 30 -14.15 -1.68 -5.12
C TYR A 30 -13.96 -2.93 -4.27
N HIS A 31 -12.80 -3.06 -3.64
CA HIS A 31 -12.50 -4.10 -2.66
C HIS A 31 -11.22 -3.73 -1.91
N TYR A 32 -11.19 -3.87 -0.58
CA TYR A 32 -10.00 -3.52 0.22
C TYR A 32 -8.70 -4.23 -0.22
N ILE A 33 -8.79 -5.43 -0.81
CA ILE A 33 -7.64 -6.19 -1.33
C ILE A 33 -6.90 -5.38 -2.39
N LEU A 34 -7.58 -4.55 -3.17
CA LEU A 34 -6.92 -3.72 -4.19
C LEU A 34 -6.02 -2.65 -3.55
N ALA A 35 -6.44 -2.07 -2.41
CA ALA A 35 -5.61 -1.12 -1.66
C ALA A 35 -4.38 -1.82 -1.05
N ILE A 36 -4.53 -3.07 -0.60
CA ILE A 36 -3.43 -3.90 -0.11
C ILE A 36 -2.44 -4.25 -1.24
N GLN A 37 -2.96 -4.70 -2.38
CA GLN A 37 -2.15 -5.01 -3.57
C GLN A 37 -1.35 -3.81 -4.03
N TRP A 38 -1.99 -2.64 -4.11
CA TRP A 38 -1.31 -1.39 -4.48
C TRP A 38 -0.19 -1.05 -3.50
N THR A 39 -0.44 -1.15 -2.19
CA THR A 39 0.59 -0.92 -1.16
C THR A 39 1.79 -1.88 -1.32
N ILE A 40 1.52 -3.16 -1.58
CA ILE A 40 2.57 -4.18 -1.81
C ILE A 40 3.40 -3.82 -3.05
N GLU A 41 2.77 -3.36 -4.13
CA GLU A 41 3.47 -2.97 -5.34
C GLU A 41 4.34 -1.73 -5.11
N CYS A 42 3.85 -0.69 -4.43
CA CYS A 42 4.64 0.48 -4.06
C CYS A 42 5.88 0.08 -3.24
N ILE A 43 5.71 -0.78 -2.24
CA ILE A 43 6.82 -1.31 -1.41
C ILE A 43 7.84 -2.05 -2.28
N LYS A 44 7.39 -2.91 -3.21
CA LYS A 44 8.28 -3.66 -4.12
C LYS A 44 9.02 -2.74 -5.08
N ILE A 45 8.34 -1.74 -5.63
CA ILE A 45 8.93 -0.74 -6.52
C ILE A 45 10.04 0.01 -5.79
N TYR A 46 9.74 0.64 -4.64
CA TYR A 46 10.73 1.34 -3.81
C TYR A 46 11.97 0.49 -3.54
N SER A 47 11.73 -0.75 -3.15
CA SER A 47 12.80 -1.63 -2.71
C SER A 47 13.65 -2.18 -3.85
N SER A 48 13.15 -2.15 -5.09
CA SER A 48 13.95 -2.42 -6.28
C SER A 48 14.93 -1.27 -6.59
N GLU A 49 14.62 -0.05 -6.14
CA GLU A 49 15.44 1.15 -6.35
C GLU A 49 16.46 1.34 -5.23
N ILE A 50 16.13 0.93 -3.99
CA ILE A 50 17.03 0.97 -2.84
C ILE A 50 17.66 -0.40 -2.61
N LYS A 51 18.95 -0.53 -2.95
CA LYS A 51 19.76 -1.72 -2.63
C LYS A 51 20.00 -1.82 -1.11
N SER A 52 19.02 -2.29 -0.36
CA SER A 52 19.11 -2.53 1.09
C SER A 52 19.10 -4.02 1.39
N ASP A 53 20.17 -4.53 2.02
CA ASP A 53 20.24 -5.92 2.50
C ASP A 53 19.16 -6.22 3.55
N LYS A 54 18.67 -5.20 4.26
CA LYS A 54 17.57 -5.34 5.22
C LYS A 54 16.24 -5.64 4.53
N PHE A 55 16.03 -5.15 3.31
CA PHE A 55 14.82 -5.45 2.53
C PHE A 55 14.70 -6.95 2.26
N SER A 56 15.82 -7.62 1.94
CA SER A 56 15.84 -9.06 1.69
C SER A 56 15.27 -9.87 2.87
N LYS A 57 15.49 -9.40 4.11
CA LYS A 57 14.96 -10.00 5.33
C LYS A 57 13.46 -9.75 5.53
N LEU A 58 12.92 -8.69 4.94
CA LEU A 58 11.52 -8.29 5.06
C LEU A 58 10.64 -8.86 3.94
N ASN A 59 11.24 -9.36 2.86
CA ASN A 59 10.53 -10.03 1.76
C ASN A 59 9.57 -11.11 2.22
N ARG A 60 9.93 -11.86 3.28
CA ARG A 60 9.04 -12.88 3.86
C ARG A 60 7.69 -12.31 4.27
N TYR A 61 7.65 -11.11 4.86
CA TYR A 61 6.43 -10.49 5.36
C TYR A 61 5.58 -9.92 4.22
N ILE A 62 6.21 -9.49 3.12
CA ILE A 62 5.51 -9.04 1.92
C ILE A 62 4.89 -10.24 1.20
N GLN A 63 5.66 -11.32 1.05
CA GLN A 63 5.17 -12.55 0.44
C GLN A 63 4.03 -13.15 1.27
N GLN A 64 4.20 -13.22 2.59
CA GLN A 64 3.16 -13.66 3.51
C GLN A 64 1.90 -12.80 3.43
N ALA A 65 2.02 -11.47 3.24
CA ALA A 65 0.85 -10.62 3.04
C ALA A 65 0.09 -10.97 1.75
N MET A 66 0.79 -11.37 0.69
CA MET A 66 0.13 -11.81 -0.54
C MET A 66 -0.59 -13.16 -0.36
N ASP A 67 0.06 -14.10 0.32
CA ASP A 67 -0.39 -15.49 0.42
C ASP A 67 -1.44 -15.70 1.51
N GLU A 68 -1.34 -14.97 2.63
CA GLU A 68 -2.07 -15.27 3.85
C GLU A 68 -3.03 -14.16 4.31
N GLN A 69 -3.10 -12.99 3.64
CA GLN A 69 -3.98 -11.88 4.06
C GLN A 69 -5.43 -12.30 4.29
N ASN A 70 -5.95 -13.23 3.50
CA ASN A 70 -7.34 -13.71 3.61
C ASN A 70 -7.51 -14.86 4.62
N ILE A 71 -6.41 -15.50 5.03
CA ILE A 71 -6.36 -16.65 5.94
C ILE A 71 -6.13 -16.21 7.39
N LEU A 72 -5.42 -15.09 7.55
CA LEU A 72 -5.26 -14.25 8.75
C LEU A 72 -6.38 -14.36 9.80
N THR A 73 -6.18 -14.02 11.06
CA THR A 73 -7.20 -13.29 11.86
C THR A 73 -6.71 -11.85 12.05
N PRO A 74 -7.58 -10.86 12.29
CA PRO A 74 -7.12 -9.50 12.58
C PRO A 74 -6.08 -9.47 13.72
N LEU A 75 -6.25 -10.29 14.75
CA LEU A 75 -5.30 -10.44 15.85
C LEU A 75 -3.92 -10.95 15.38
N GLN A 76 -3.88 -11.96 14.51
CA GLN A 76 -2.63 -12.47 13.95
C GLN A 76 -1.95 -11.43 13.05
N CYS A 77 -2.69 -10.72 12.20
CA CYS A 77 -2.16 -9.62 11.39
C CYS A 77 -1.54 -8.52 12.27
N ASN A 78 -2.22 -8.14 13.35
CA ASN A 78 -1.70 -7.20 14.34
C ASN A 78 -0.45 -7.73 15.06
N GLY A 79 -0.39 -9.03 15.31
CA GLY A 79 0.81 -9.71 15.84
C GLY A 79 2.02 -9.52 14.91
N ILE A 80 1.84 -9.77 13.62
CA ILE A 80 2.88 -9.59 12.59
C ILE A 80 3.28 -8.11 12.48
N SER A 81 2.30 -7.19 12.42
CA SER A 81 2.55 -5.75 12.40
C SER A 81 3.44 -5.32 13.57
N ARG A 82 3.13 -5.77 14.79
CA ARG A 82 3.93 -5.47 16.00
C ARG A 82 5.31 -6.11 15.94
N GLU A 83 5.43 -7.35 15.49
CA GLU A 83 6.72 -8.02 15.34
C GLU A 83 7.66 -7.20 14.46
N ILE A 84 7.18 -6.75 13.30
CA ILE A 84 7.96 -5.92 12.37
C ILE A 84 8.23 -4.55 12.98
N TRP A 85 7.24 -3.95 13.66
CA TRP A 85 7.35 -2.66 14.33
C TRP A 85 8.54 -2.68 15.31
N TYR A 86 8.69 -3.72 16.11
CA TYR A 86 9.73 -3.76 17.15
C TYR A 86 11.08 -4.36 16.69
N LEU A 87 11.30 -4.57 15.39
CA LEU A 87 12.61 -4.96 14.88
C LEU A 87 13.67 -3.86 15.13
N PRO A 88 14.92 -4.23 15.46
CA PRO A 88 15.99 -3.26 15.67
C PRO A 88 16.35 -2.52 14.38
N GLU A 89 16.93 -1.32 14.53
CA GLU A 89 17.42 -0.46 13.43
C GLU A 89 16.36 -0.15 12.36
N ARG A 90 15.20 0.31 12.82
CA ARG A 90 14.04 0.64 11.99
C ARG A 90 14.35 1.65 10.89
N GLU A 91 14.03 1.26 9.67
CA GLU A 91 13.94 2.10 8.48
C GLU A 91 12.48 2.36 8.07
N GLU A 92 12.28 3.32 7.16
CA GLU A 92 10.97 3.66 6.61
C GLU A 92 10.27 2.44 5.99
N ILE A 93 11.03 1.59 5.29
CA ILE A 93 10.51 0.37 4.66
C ILE A 93 9.96 -0.65 5.68
N GLN A 94 10.60 -0.81 6.84
CA GLN A 94 10.08 -1.67 7.91
C GLN A 94 8.77 -1.10 8.46
N THR A 95 8.72 0.23 8.62
CA THR A 95 7.52 0.91 9.09
C THR A 95 6.39 0.74 8.07
N ALA A 96 6.67 0.87 6.77
CA ALA A 96 5.69 0.68 5.70
C ALA A 96 5.12 -0.75 5.69
N ILE A 97 5.96 -1.78 5.87
CA ILE A 97 5.48 -3.17 5.92
C ILE A 97 4.70 -3.44 7.21
N ALA A 98 5.08 -2.86 8.35
CA ALA A 98 4.29 -2.96 9.57
C ALA A 98 2.90 -2.29 9.42
N ARG A 99 2.86 -1.12 8.77
CA ARG A 99 1.62 -0.40 8.41
C ARG A 99 0.76 -1.20 7.43
N LEU A 100 1.36 -1.85 6.43
CA LEU A 100 0.67 -2.80 5.55
C LEU A 100 -0.05 -3.88 6.36
N TRP A 101 0.63 -4.53 7.30
CA TRP A 101 -0.02 -5.53 8.16
C TRP A 101 -1.10 -4.95 9.08
N GLY A 102 -0.93 -3.70 9.54
CA GLY A 102 -1.96 -2.95 10.26
C GLY A 102 -3.20 -2.70 9.40
N SER A 103 -3.01 -2.35 8.12
CA SER A 103 -4.11 -2.14 7.18
C SER A 103 -4.91 -3.43 6.92
N ILE A 104 -4.22 -4.56 6.75
CA ILE A 104 -4.87 -5.88 6.59
C ILE A 104 -5.67 -6.22 7.86
N ALA A 105 -5.11 -5.98 9.04
CA ALA A 105 -5.82 -6.22 10.30
C ALA A 105 -7.11 -5.37 10.38
N ALA A 106 -7.00 -4.06 10.13
CA ALA A 106 -8.12 -3.12 10.21
C ALA A 106 -9.24 -3.46 9.21
N PHE A 107 -8.91 -3.70 7.94
CA PHE A 107 -9.92 -4.07 6.94
C PHE A 107 -10.64 -5.37 7.31
N ARG A 108 -9.93 -6.34 7.89
CA ARG A 108 -10.54 -7.61 8.29
C ARG A 108 -11.34 -7.54 9.59
N ASP A 109 -11.15 -6.50 10.38
CA ASP A 109 -11.98 -6.19 11.55
C ASP A 109 -13.18 -5.29 11.19
N GLY A 110 -13.33 -4.91 9.90
CA GLY A 110 -14.37 -4.00 9.42
C GLY A 110 -14.07 -2.52 9.67
N GLU A 111 -12.87 -2.18 10.13
CA GLU A 111 -12.42 -0.80 10.35
C GLU A 111 -11.91 -0.17 9.04
N GLU A 112 -12.82 0.12 8.10
CA GLU A 112 -12.47 0.63 6.76
C GLU A 112 -11.60 1.88 6.80
N LEU A 113 -11.96 2.87 7.63
CA LEU A 113 -11.19 4.10 7.77
C LEU A 113 -9.78 3.83 8.32
N GLY A 114 -9.67 2.91 9.29
CA GLY A 114 -8.39 2.49 9.84
C GLY A 114 -7.51 1.86 8.76
N GLY A 115 -8.07 0.95 7.96
CA GLY A 115 -7.36 0.31 6.85
C GLY A 115 -6.89 1.31 5.79
N ILE A 116 -7.73 2.29 5.43
CA ILE A 116 -7.36 3.35 4.47
C ILE A 116 -6.23 4.21 5.02
N VAL A 117 -6.28 4.60 6.29
CA VAL A 117 -5.23 5.41 6.93
C VAL A 117 -3.91 4.65 6.96
N GLU A 118 -3.91 3.39 7.38
CA GLU A 118 -2.71 2.55 7.42
C GLU A 118 -2.12 2.33 6.01
N THR A 119 -2.96 2.09 5.00
CA THR A 119 -2.56 2.01 3.58
C THR A 119 -1.90 3.30 3.11
N THR A 120 -2.55 4.45 3.39
CA THR A 120 -2.03 5.79 3.02
C THR A 120 -0.65 6.00 3.62
N MET A 121 -0.50 5.76 4.92
CA MET A 121 0.78 5.93 5.62
C MET A 121 1.86 4.99 5.10
N ALA A 122 1.51 3.73 4.79
CA ALA A 122 2.46 2.76 4.24
C ALA A 122 3.04 3.22 2.90
N VAL A 123 2.20 3.72 1.99
CA VAL A 123 2.62 4.18 0.66
C VAL A 123 3.45 5.47 0.74
N GLU A 124 3.06 6.43 1.59
CA GLU A 124 3.81 7.69 1.71
C GLU A 124 5.19 7.50 2.35
N LEU A 125 5.34 6.53 3.25
CA LEU A 125 6.64 6.16 3.81
C LEU A 125 7.62 5.64 2.77
N VAL A 126 7.13 5.08 1.67
CA VAL A 126 7.98 4.58 0.57
C VAL A 126 7.98 5.54 -0.62
N LEU A 127 7.60 6.81 -0.41
CA LEU A 127 7.86 7.92 -1.34
C LEU A 127 8.22 9.16 -0.52
N PRO A 128 9.39 9.18 0.15
CA PRO A 128 9.77 10.27 1.05
C PRO A 128 9.96 11.60 0.32
N ASP A 129 10.32 11.57 -0.97
CA ASP A 129 10.40 12.74 -1.83
C ASP A 129 9.37 12.62 -2.97
N THR A 130 8.27 13.37 -2.85
CA THR A 130 7.23 13.42 -3.89
C THR A 130 7.65 14.16 -5.16
N SER A 131 8.84 14.79 -5.16
CA SER A 131 9.46 15.33 -6.37
C SER A 131 10.19 14.27 -7.21
N ASP A 132 10.36 13.04 -6.68
CA ASP A 132 10.76 11.88 -7.49
C ASP A 132 9.60 11.47 -8.41
N SER A 133 9.53 12.15 -9.56
CA SER A 133 8.47 11.95 -10.54
C SER A 133 8.49 10.54 -11.11
N HIS A 134 9.66 9.92 -11.23
CA HIS A 134 9.78 8.57 -11.77
C HIS A 134 9.15 7.55 -10.82
N LEU A 135 9.52 7.59 -9.53
CA LEU A 135 8.96 6.69 -8.53
C LEU A 135 7.46 6.92 -8.33
N LEU A 136 7.05 8.19 -8.26
CA LEU A 136 5.64 8.57 -8.17
C LEU A 136 4.83 8.06 -9.36
N ASP A 137 5.28 8.27 -10.60
CA ASP A 137 4.54 7.83 -11.79
C ASP A 137 4.33 6.31 -11.78
N ARG A 138 5.34 5.53 -11.37
CA ARG A 138 5.20 4.07 -11.22
C ARG A 138 4.14 3.67 -10.19
N TYR A 139 4.01 4.43 -9.09
CA TYR A 139 2.98 4.15 -8.07
C TYR A 139 1.58 4.46 -8.59
N LEU A 140 1.43 5.55 -9.35
CA LEU A 140 0.18 5.95 -9.96
C LEU A 140 -0.23 4.97 -11.07
N GLU A 141 0.73 4.52 -11.90
CA GLU A 141 0.52 3.49 -12.93
C GLU A 141 0.06 2.16 -12.31
N ALA A 142 0.66 1.75 -11.20
CA ALA A 142 0.23 0.55 -10.47
C ALA A 142 -1.24 0.67 -10.03
N ALA A 143 -1.67 1.81 -9.50
CA ALA A 143 -3.06 2.04 -9.10
C ALA A 143 -4.03 1.99 -10.30
N VAL A 144 -3.66 2.57 -11.45
CA VAL A 144 -4.46 2.46 -12.68
C VAL A 144 -4.62 1.00 -13.08
N ARG A 145 -3.49 0.30 -13.22
CA ARG A 145 -3.45 -1.07 -13.70
C ARG A 145 -4.31 -2.00 -12.83
N ILE A 146 -4.14 -1.95 -11.51
CA ILE A 146 -4.93 -2.76 -10.57
C ILE A 146 -6.44 -2.50 -10.73
N CYS A 147 -6.83 -1.23 -10.87
CA CYS A 147 -8.24 -0.87 -11.05
C CYS A 147 -8.80 -1.35 -12.41
N GLU A 148 -8.03 -1.20 -13.49
CA GLU A 148 -8.42 -1.67 -14.83
C GLU A 148 -8.51 -3.20 -14.90
N GLU A 149 -7.58 -3.92 -14.27
CA GLU A 149 -7.60 -5.39 -14.15
C GLU A 149 -8.85 -5.85 -13.39
N TYR A 150 -9.19 -5.20 -12.28
CA TYR A 150 -10.40 -5.50 -11.52
C TYR A 150 -11.68 -5.27 -12.34
N ASN A 151 -11.81 -4.11 -13.00
CA ASN A 151 -13.00 -3.81 -13.80
C ASN A 151 -13.16 -4.80 -14.97
N SER A 152 -12.06 -5.11 -15.68
CA SER A 152 -12.10 -6.06 -16.80
C SER A 152 -12.54 -7.46 -16.38
N GLN A 153 -12.20 -7.88 -15.15
CA GLN A 153 -12.61 -9.16 -14.60
C GLN A 153 -14.07 -9.18 -14.15
N ASN A 154 -14.64 -8.05 -13.73
CA ASN A 154 -16.02 -7.97 -13.24
C ASN A 154 -17.03 -7.57 -14.33
N GLU A 155 -16.63 -6.82 -15.35
CA GLU A 155 -17.45 -6.55 -16.55
C GLU A 155 -17.68 -7.80 -17.41
N ALA A 156 -16.85 -8.84 -17.25
CA ALA A 156 -17.03 -10.12 -17.95
C ALA A 156 -18.17 -11.00 -17.37
N TYR A 157 -18.82 -10.55 -16.29
CA TYR A 157 -19.89 -11.28 -15.59
C TYR A 157 -21.24 -10.54 -15.53
N ASP A 158 -21.34 -9.36 -16.16
CA ASP A 158 -22.58 -8.60 -16.39
C ASP A 158 -23.04 -8.71 -17.85
#